data_AF-A0A7S2UNK4-F1
#
_entry.id   AF-A0A7S2UNK4-F1
#
_cell.length_a   1.000
_cell.length_b   1.000
_cell.length_c   1.000
_cell.angle_alpha   90.00
_cell.angle_beta   90.00
_cell.angle_gamma   90.00
#
_symmetry.space_group_name_H-M   'P 1'
#
loop_
_entity.id
_entity.type
_entity.pdbx_description
1 polymer ?
#
loop_
_entity_poly.entity_id
_entity_poly.type
_entity_poly.pdbx_seq_one_letter_code
_entity_poly.pdbx_strand_id
1 'polypeptide(L)'
;QQNHTVTKNSITMARLTALLFALVAALALVSTHAFAPTPTFRNAVTVSPSALNVDVKISVGDGEPIESALRRFKREVNKSGHLMELRHKRYFENTQEKKKRKIVQARNRKRIERMQRRKMSNRT
;
A
#
# COMPACT_ATOMS: atom_id res chain seq x y z
N GLN A 1 2.00 9.79 74.02
CA GLN A 1 1.11 9.82 72.83
C GLN A 1 1.52 10.81 71.74
N GLN A 2 2.42 11.79 71.97
CA GLN A 2 2.83 12.79 70.96
C GLN A 2 3.79 12.27 69.86
N ASN A 3 4.58 11.21 70.08
CA ASN A 3 5.57 10.75 69.08
C ASN A 3 4.94 10.00 67.89
N HIS A 4 3.73 9.45 68.04
CA HIS A 4 3.03 8.75 66.96
C HIS A 4 2.24 9.69 66.04
N THR A 5 1.92 10.91 66.47
CA THR A 5 1.22 11.90 65.64
C THR A 5 2.21 12.66 64.75
N VAL A 6 3.41 12.96 65.24
CA VAL A 6 4.48 13.63 64.47
C VAL A 6 4.95 12.76 63.29
N THR A 7 5.11 11.45 63.50
CA THR A 7 5.52 10.51 62.44
C THR A 7 4.46 10.33 61.36
N LYS A 8 3.16 10.30 61.74
CA LYS A 8 2.05 10.26 60.78
C LYS A 8 2.00 11.52 59.92
N ASN A 9 2.22 12.70 60.51
CA ASN A 9 2.23 13.98 59.79
C ASN A 9 3.46 14.12 58.87
N SER A 10 4.61 13.60 59.26
CA SER A 10 5.81 13.57 58.41
C SER A 10 5.62 12.67 57.18
N ILE A 11 5.02 11.48 57.36
CA ILE A 11 4.73 10.55 56.26
C ILE A 11 3.67 11.10 55.31
N THR A 12 2.63 11.77 55.81
CA THR A 12 1.62 12.42 54.95
C THR A 12 2.23 13.57 54.16
N MET A 13 3.07 14.41 54.77
CA MET A 13 3.79 15.48 54.07
C MET A 13 4.79 14.94 53.03
N ALA A 14 5.51 13.85 53.32
CA ALA A 14 6.43 13.21 52.36
C ALA A 14 5.70 12.59 51.16
N ARG A 15 4.50 12.05 51.36
CA ARG A 15 3.64 11.58 50.26
C ARG A 15 3.10 12.73 49.42
N LEU A 16 2.76 13.85 50.06
CA LEU A 16 2.24 15.04 49.38
C LEU A 16 3.32 15.73 48.55
N THR A 17 4.56 15.79 49.04
CA THR A 17 5.71 16.27 48.25
C THR A 17 6.05 15.33 47.11
N ALA A 18 6.04 14.01 47.32
CA ALA A 18 6.25 13.02 46.26
C ALA A 18 5.18 13.10 45.16
N LEU A 19 3.91 13.31 45.52
CA LEU A 19 2.82 13.52 44.57
C LEU A 19 2.97 14.84 43.80
N LEU A 20 3.43 15.92 44.45
CA LEU A 20 3.72 17.20 43.80
C LEU A 20 4.86 17.07 42.78
N PHE A 21 5.95 16.40 43.15
CA PHE A 21 7.07 16.12 42.24
C PHE A 21 6.65 15.23 41.05
N ALA A 22 5.80 14.23 41.28
CA ALA A 22 5.26 13.39 40.22
C ALA A 22 4.37 14.19 39.24
N LEU A 23 3.59 15.16 39.75
CA LEU A 23 2.75 16.04 38.93
C LEU A 23 3.61 16.99 38.08
N VAL A 24 4.65 17.61 38.67
CA VAL A 24 5.60 18.47 37.94
C VAL A 24 6.35 17.69 36.86
N ALA A 25 6.78 16.45 37.14
CA ALA A 25 7.41 15.58 36.15
C ALA A 25 6.47 15.19 35.01
N ALA A 26 5.19 14.97 35.29
CA ALA A 26 4.19 14.66 34.26
C ALA A 26 3.92 15.85 33.32
N LEU A 27 4.00 17.09 33.82
CA LEU A 27 3.76 18.30 33.01
C LEU A 27 4.93 18.63 32.06
N ALA A 28 6.16 18.20 32.38
CA ALA A 28 7.35 18.43 31.57
C ALA A 28 7.42 17.58 30.28
N LEU A 29 6.56 16.58 30.11
CA LEU A 29 6.55 15.69 28.93
C LEU A 29 5.75 16.22 27.74
N VAL A 30 5.15 17.41 27.81
CA VAL A 30 4.23 17.92 26.76
C VAL A 30 4.89 18.90 25.76
N SER A 31 6.19 19.20 25.86
CA SER A 31 6.83 20.20 24.97
C SER A 31 7.88 19.65 24.01
N THR A 32 7.46 18.81 23.05
CA THR A 32 8.17 18.69 21.77
C THR A 32 7.15 18.56 20.64
N HIS A 33 6.57 19.67 20.18
CA HIS A 33 5.93 19.70 18.87
C HIS A 33 7.05 19.65 17.84
N ALA A 34 7.42 18.44 17.43
CA ALA A 34 8.39 18.21 16.39
C ALA A 34 7.98 19.00 15.14
N PHE A 35 8.78 20.01 14.83
CA PHE A 35 8.77 20.78 13.60
C PHE A 35 8.70 19.81 12.41
N ALA A 36 7.53 19.75 11.77
CA ALA A 36 7.33 18.91 10.60
C ALA A 36 8.33 19.37 9.51
N PRO A 37 9.16 18.46 8.95
CA PRO A 37 10.03 18.84 7.84
C PRO A 37 9.15 19.33 6.70
N THR A 38 9.52 20.49 6.13
CA THR A 38 8.90 21.11 4.97
C THR A 38 8.56 20.06 3.91
N PRO A 39 7.35 20.05 3.34
CA PRO A 39 7.05 19.16 2.23
C PRO A 39 7.97 19.54 1.07
N THR A 40 9.05 18.79 0.89
CA THR A 40 9.82 18.82 -0.34
C THR A 40 8.88 18.36 -1.44
N PHE A 41 8.29 19.32 -2.18
CA PHE A 41 7.64 19.03 -3.44
C PHE A 41 8.67 18.29 -4.30
N ARG A 42 8.48 16.98 -4.45
CA ARG A 42 9.34 16.17 -5.31
C ARG A 42 9.27 16.79 -6.71
N ASN A 43 10.41 17.32 -7.16
CA ASN A 43 10.56 17.78 -8.54
C ASN A 43 10.11 16.65 -9.47
N ALA A 44 9.17 17.01 -10.34
CA ALA A 44 8.58 16.09 -11.30
C ALA A 44 9.70 15.35 -12.04
N VAL A 45 9.73 14.04 -11.88
CA VAL A 45 10.40 13.14 -12.81
C VAL A 45 9.97 13.61 -14.20
N THR A 46 10.92 13.97 -15.05
CA THR A 46 10.68 14.21 -16.47
C THR A 46 10.25 12.89 -17.10
N VAL A 47 8.98 12.55 -16.92
CA VAL A 47 8.35 11.40 -17.56
C VAL A 47 8.28 11.76 -19.03
N SER A 48 9.15 11.13 -19.82
CA SER A 48 9.01 11.09 -21.28
C SER A 48 7.54 10.82 -21.65
N PRO A 49 6.94 11.53 -22.60
CA PRO A 49 5.49 11.57 -22.82
C PRO A 49 4.85 10.26 -23.34
N SER A 50 5.55 9.13 -23.31
CA SER A 50 5.00 7.81 -23.55
C SER A 50 4.22 7.35 -22.30
N ALA A 51 2.98 7.81 -22.18
CA ALA A 51 2.12 7.75 -20.99
C ALA A 51 1.68 6.34 -20.49
N LEU A 52 2.44 5.28 -20.76
CA LEU A 52 2.33 3.98 -20.11
C LEU A 52 3.73 3.40 -19.91
N ASN A 53 4.15 3.23 -18.66
CA ASN A 53 5.39 2.53 -18.29
C ASN A 53 5.26 1.01 -18.54
N VAL A 54 5.02 0.60 -19.79
CA VAL A 54 4.84 -0.81 -20.17
C VAL A 54 5.74 -1.12 -21.36
N ASP A 55 6.85 -1.79 -21.08
CA ASP A 55 7.74 -2.37 -22.09
C ASP A 55 7.42 -3.87 -22.24
N VAL A 56 7.13 -4.30 -23.47
CA VAL A 56 6.84 -5.70 -23.80
C VAL A 56 7.90 -6.19 -24.78
N LYS A 57 8.86 -6.98 -24.27
CA LYS A 57 9.95 -7.55 -25.05
C LYS A 57 9.84 -9.07 -25.10
N ILE A 58 10.18 -9.67 -26.24
CA ILE A 58 10.39 -11.11 -26.38
C ILE A 58 11.77 -11.39 -26.96
N SER A 59 12.43 -12.44 -26.46
CA SER A 59 13.66 -12.96 -27.06
C SER A 59 13.29 -14.02 -28.10
N VAL A 60 13.82 -13.86 -29.30
CA VAL A 60 13.64 -14.76 -30.44
C VAL A 60 14.88 -15.64 -30.54
N GLY A 61 14.69 -16.94 -30.75
CA GLY A 61 15.79 -17.89 -30.93
C GLY A 61 16.24 -17.96 -32.39
N ASP A 62 17.49 -18.36 -32.61
CA ASP A 62 18.03 -18.54 -33.95
C ASP A 62 17.30 -19.69 -34.66
N GLY A 63 16.77 -19.41 -35.87
CA GLY A 63 15.99 -20.38 -36.64
C GLY A 63 14.54 -20.59 -36.20
N GLU A 64 14.02 -19.81 -35.24
CA GLU A 64 12.60 -19.87 -34.87
C GLU A 64 11.71 -19.32 -36.00
N PRO A 65 10.61 -20.02 -36.38
CA PRO A 65 9.61 -19.46 -37.27
C PRO A 65 9.03 -18.16 -36.73
N ILE A 66 8.98 -17.12 -37.56
CA ILE A 66 8.46 -15.79 -37.20
C ILE A 66 7.06 -15.84 -36.56
N GLU A 67 6.20 -16.74 -37.01
CA GLU A 67 4.85 -16.93 -36.48
C GLU A 67 4.84 -17.37 -35.01
N SER A 68 5.82 -18.20 -34.61
CA SER A 68 5.97 -18.60 -33.21
C SER A 68 6.36 -17.41 -32.34
N ALA A 69 7.33 -16.61 -32.79
CA ALA A 69 7.74 -15.38 -32.11
C ALA A 69 6.57 -14.40 -31.98
N LEU A 70 5.82 -14.15 -33.06
CA LEU A 70 4.63 -13.28 -33.06
C LEU A 70 3.55 -13.79 -32.10
N ARG A 71 3.33 -15.11 -32.03
CA ARG A 71 2.36 -15.70 -31.10
C ARG A 71 2.77 -15.46 -29.65
N ARG A 72 4.06 -15.58 -29.31
CA ARG A 72 4.58 -15.29 -27.96
C ARG A 72 4.47 -13.80 -27.64
N PHE A 73 4.84 -12.93 -28.57
CA PHE A 73 4.67 -11.49 -28.43
C PHE A 73 3.22 -11.10 -28.14
N LYS A 74 2.27 -11.60 -28.94
CA LYS A 74 0.84 -11.33 -28.74
C LYS A 74 0.35 -11.80 -27.37
N ARG A 75 0.88 -12.90 -26.83
CA ARG A 75 0.57 -13.34 -25.46
C ARG A 75 1.10 -12.35 -24.42
N GLU A 76 2.36 -11.93 -24.52
CA GLU A 76 2.94 -10.98 -23.56
C GLU A 76 2.26 -9.59 -23.64
N VAL A 77 1.90 -9.13 -24.84
CA VAL A 77 1.08 -7.92 -25.04
C VAL A 77 -0.28 -8.04 -24.33
N ASN A 78 -0.98 -9.16 -24.51
CA ASN A 78 -2.26 -9.37 -23.84
C ASN A 78 -2.13 -9.54 -22.32
N LYS A 79 -1.04 -10.17 -21.87
CA LYS A 79 -0.74 -10.45 -20.46
C LYS A 79 -0.37 -9.18 -19.68
N SER A 80 0.36 -8.26 -20.30
CA SER A 80 0.73 -6.98 -19.67
C SER A 80 -0.49 -6.10 -19.36
N GLY A 81 -1.64 -6.33 -20.01
CA GLY A 81 -2.92 -5.70 -19.63
C GLY A 81 -3.08 -4.22 -20.01
N HIS A 82 -2.04 -3.57 -20.54
CA HIS A 82 -2.03 -2.14 -20.89
C HIS A 82 -3.11 -1.77 -21.93
N LEU A 83 -3.37 -2.64 -22.92
CA LEU A 83 -4.46 -2.42 -23.89
C LEU A 83 -5.84 -2.35 -23.23
N MET A 84 -6.05 -3.14 -22.16
CA MET A 84 -7.28 -3.07 -21.39
C MET A 84 -7.33 -1.77 -20.59
N GLU A 85 -6.23 -1.37 -19.97
CA GLU A 85 -6.16 -0.10 -19.24
C GLU A 85 -6.48 1.11 -20.15
N LEU A 86 -5.89 1.16 -21.35
CA LEU A 86 -6.17 2.19 -22.35
C LEU A 86 -7.65 2.26 -22.71
N ARG A 87 -8.28 1.09 -22.93
CA ARG A 87 -9.71 1.01 -23.25
C ARG A 87 -10.57 1.62 -22.13
N HIS A 88 -10.24 1.33 -20.88
CA HIS A 88 -10.94 1.84 -19.71
C HIS A 88 -10.70 3.32 -19.44
N LYS A 89 -9.53 3.84 -19.84
CA LYS A 89 -9.18 5.26 -19.72
C LYS A 89 -9.65 6.13 -20.88
N ARG A 90 -10.14 5.54 -21.98
CA ARG A 90 -10.57 6.27 -23.18
C ARG A 90 -11.71 7.27 -22.90
N TYR A 91 -12.55 6.96 -21.92
CA TYR A 91 -13.66 7.81 -21.50
C TYR A 91 -13.63 7.98 -19.99
N PHE A 92 -14.23 9.06 -19.50
CA PHE A 92 -14.47 9.24 -18.08
C PHE A 92 -15.40 8.14 -17.56
N GLU A 93 -15.09 7.59 -16.41
CA GLU A 93 -15.89 6.58 -15.72
C GLU A 93 -16.22 7.09 -14.32
N ASN A 94 -17.49 7.04 -13.94
CA ASN A 94 -17.91 7.45 -12.62
C ASN A 94 -17.47 6.45 -11.53
N THR A 95 -17.43 6.87 -10.28
CA THR A 95 -17.01 6.04 -9.14
C THR A 95 -17.82 4.73 -9.02
N GLN A 96 -19.12 4.76 -9.31
CA GLN A 96 -19.98 3.58 -9.29
C GLN A 96 -19.63 2.59 -10.40
N GLU A 97 -19.40 3.08 -11.61
CA GLU A 97 -19.00 2.27 -12.76
C GLU A 97 -17.63 1.64 -12.51
N LYS A 98 -16.69 2.39 -11.95
CA LYS A 98 -15.38 1.89 -11.52
C LYS A 98 -15.49 0.74 -10.52
N LYS A 99 -16.41 0.83 -9.55
CA LYS A 99 -16.71 -0.26 -8.60
C LYS A 99 -17.30 -1.47 -9.32
N LYS A 100 -18.31 -1.28 -10.17
CA LYS A 100 -18.95 -2.36 -10.96
C LYS A 100 -17.90 -3.09 -11.82
N ARG A 101 -17.06 -2.36 -12.54
CA ARG A 101 -15.98 -2.91 -13.37
C ARG A 101 -15.02 -3.76 -12.54
N LYS A 102 -14.53 -3.25 -11.41
CA LYS A 102 -13.60 -3.99 -10.53
C LYS A 102 -14.21 -5.31 -10.03
N ILE A 103 -15.50 -5.31 -9.67
CA ILE A 103 -16.21 -6.51 -9.23
C ILE A 103 -16.29 -7.54 -10.35
N VAL A 104 -16.67 -7.13 -11.56
CA VAL A 104 -16.76 -8.01 -12.73
C VAL A 104 -15.39 -8.60 -13.09
N GLN A 105 -14.33 -7.76 -13.11
CA GLN A 105 -12.97 -8.21 -13.38
C GLN A 105 -12.49 -9.22 -12.33
N ALA A 106 -12.74 -8.96 -11.04
CA ALA A 106 -12.39 -9.89 -9.96
C ALA A 106 -13.16 -11.23 -10.07
N ARG A 107 -14.46 -11.18 -10.40
CA ARG A 107 -15.27 -12.39 -10.63
C ARG A 107 -14.74 -13.20 -11.81
N ASN A 108 -14.41 -12.54 -12.91
CA ASN A 108 -13.88 -13.21 -14.10
C ASN A 108 -12.52 -13.87 -13.81
N ARG A 109 -11.61 -13.16 -13.13
CA ARG A 109 -10.33 -13.69 -12.69
C ARG A 109 -10.49 -14.96 -11.84
N LYS A 110 -11.35 -14.91 -10.82
CA LYS A 110 -11.66 -16.10 -9.98
C LYS A 110 -12.24 -17.26 -10.78
N ARG A 111 -13.10 -16.98 -11.78
CA ARG A 111 -13.67 -18.02 -12.66
C ARG A 111 -12.57 -18.72 -13.48
N ILE A 112 -11.65 -17.95 -14.04
CA ILE A 112 -10.52 -18.48 -14.83
C ILE A 112 -9.60 -19.31 -13.94
N GLU A 113 -9.23 -18.81 -12.76
CA GLU A 113 -8.38 -19.53 -11.79
C GLU A 113 -9.00 -20.87 -11.37
N ARG A 114 -10.33 -20.90 -11.10
CA ARG A 114 -11.05 -22.15 -10.79
C ARG A 114 -11.02 -23.13 -11.96
N MET A 115 -11.22 -22.65 -13.18
CA MET A 115 -11.18 -23.49 -14.37
C MET A 115 -9.78 -24.08 -14.59
N GLN A 116 -8.73 -23.27 -14.42
CA GLN A 116 -7.35 -23.72 -14.52
C GLN A 116 -7.03 -24.79 -13.48
N ARG A 117 -7.45 -24.58 -12.22
CA ARG A 117 -7.30 -25.58 -11.15
C ARG A 117 -7.96 -26.91 -11.50
N ARG A 118 -9.19 -26.89 -12.01
CA ARG A 118 -9.91 -28.10 -12.47
C ARG A 118 -9.19 -28.80 -13.62
N LYS A 119 -8.63 -28.04 -14.56
CA LYS A 119 -7.84 -28.62 -15.65
C LYS A 119 -6.56 -29.28 -15.13
N MET A 120 -5.91 -28.70 -14.12
CA MET A 120 -4.71 -29.30 -13.53
C MET A 120 -5.04 -30.56 -12.72
N SER A 121 -6.11 -30.55 -11.92
CA SER A 121 -6.52 -31.74 -11.15
C SER A 121 -6.94 -32.92 -12.02
N ASN A 122 -7.43 -32.66 -13.24
CA ASN A 122 -7.78 -33.73 -14.18
C ASN A 122 -6.57 -34.24 -15.00
N ARG A 123 -5.40 -33.60 -14.87
CA ARG A 123 -4.17 -34.00 -15.55
C ARG A 123 -3.23 -34.83 -14.67
N THR A 124 -3.41 -34.75 -13.35
CA THR A 124 -2.76 -35.58 -12.33
C THR A 124 -3.56 -36.84 -12.09
#